data_AF-A0A812ZUP2-F1
#
_entry.id   AF-A0A812ZUP2-F1
#
_cell.length_a   1.000
_cell.length_b   1.000
_cell.length_c   1.000
_cell.angle_alpha   90.00
_cell.angle_beta   90.00
_cell.angle_gamma   90.00
#
_symmetry.space_group_name_H-M   'P 1'
#
loop_
_entity.id
_entity.type
_entity.pdbx_description
1 polymer ?
#
loop_
_entity_poly.entity_id
_entity_poly.type
_entity_poly.pdbx_seq_one_letter_code
_entity_poly.pdbx_strand_id
1 'polypeptide(L)'
;MESMETRANYVLVGGFVLALFLGTFAFIIWLAKFQVDTTFQRYDLLVLDIRLEPDDPGTVRVMVELEADVPVKADTTASLELEGLTGGRYVLLQGGTAGAPNLRDLAAGEVPTIETEASSLEQVLQGVPDAVAALQGTMARVNLLLSDTNLRSIENTLTSVETLTTAVADRREEVAQLIDDASGTLANLNEASAVAADLARDARDQFGTLTTQTNTTLVSVQRLAERLEGEVDTSSDSLNQMIGELRGAARSLDAMSAEVQGLVQENREPIRDFTSTGLYELANLLTEARSLVTNLNRVSLERPPPQFFRLTPKSTFEPDLERVDWQLILEPPIANAALDTVRIALMREPMEVEYYARANWTDQAPQMVQTLMIESFENSRRIVSVGRESLGLRADFVIKSELREFQAEYFDGPIPYAHVGLNVKLVRMPRREIVASESFDVRFPAESDTLPSVVRAFDEALGSSLRALVHWTLRTGQTLYLETATS
;
A
#
# COMPACT_ATOMS: atom_id res chain seq x y z
N MET A 1 17.14 -13.19 -21.30
CA MET A 1 15.76 -12.68 -21.41
C MET A 1 15.22 -12.57 -20.00
N GLU A 2 15.53 -11.49 -19.31
CA GLU A 2 14.83 -10.19 -19.42
C GLU A 2 13.49 -10.23 -18.68
N SER A 3 13.56 -9.68 -17.47
CA SER A 3 12.52 -9.05 -16.66
C SER A 3 11.15 -8.85 -17.32
N MET A 4 10.11 -9.59 -16.90
CA MET A 4 8.73 -9.12 -17.11
C MET A 4 7.72 -9.38 -15.97
N GLU A 5 7.95 -10.26 -14.99
CA GLU A 5 6.84 -10.65 -14.08
C GLU A 5 6.63 -9.80 -12.81
N THR A 6 7.55 -8.92 -12.43
CA THR A 6 7.36 -8.08 -11.22
C THR A 6 6.49 -6.84 -11.44
N ARG A 7 6.25 -6.43 -12.69
CA ARG A 7 5.47 -5.19 -12.96
C ARG A 7 3.98 -5.35 -12.65
N ALA A 8 3.42 -6.55 -12.78
CA ALA A 8 1.98 -6.79 -12.64
C ALA A 8 1.44 -6.52 -11.22
N ASN A 9 2.22 -6.77 -10.16
CA ASN A 9 1.79 -6.57 -8.77
C ASN A 9 1.92 -5.11 -8.29
N TYR A 10 2.93 -4.37 -8.77
CA TYR A 10 3.01 -2.93 -8.52
C TYR A 10 1.86 -2.18 -9.18
N VAL A 11 1.39 -2.68 -10.34
CA VAL A 11 0.20 -2.14 -11.02
C VAL A 11 -1.08 -2.40 -10.23
N LEU A 12 -1.21 -3.55 -9.54
CA LEU A 12 -2.38 -3.87 -8.70
C LEU A 12 -2.43 -3.06 -7.39
N VAL A 13 -1.31 -2.97 -6.66
CA VAL A 13 -1.24 -2.17 -5.41
C VAL A 13 -1.27 -0.68 -5.72
N GLY A 14 -0.55 -0.26 -6.77
CA GLY A 14 -0.65 1.09 -7.31
C GLY A 14 -2.06 1.41 -7.75
N GLY A 15 -2.76 0.46 -8.39
CA GLY A 15 -4.17 0.58 -8.76
C GLY A 15 -5.10 0.74 -7.56
N PHE A 16 -4.87 0.00 -6.46
CA PHE A 16 -5.68 0.11 -5.25
C PHE A 16 -5.45 1.44 -4.50
N VAL A 17 -4.21 1.88 -4.34
CA VAL A 17 -3.90 3.17 -3.71
C VAL A 17 -4.39 4.33 -4.57
N LEU A 18 -4.25 4.23 -5.90
CA LEU A 18 -4.80 5.20 -6.84
C LEU A 18 -6.33 5.21 -6.77
N ALA A 19 -6.99 4.05 -6.66
CA ALA A 19 -8.44 3.95 -6.49
C ALA A 19 -8.92 4.54 -5.16
N LEU A 20 -8.16 4.35 -4.07
CA LEU A 20 -8.45 4.97 -2.78
C LEU A 20 -8.28 6.50 -2.85
N PHE A 21 -7.20 6.97 -3.47
CA PHE A 21 -6.93 8.41 -3.61
C PHE A 21 -7.94 9.08 -4.55
N LEU A 22 -8.27 8.43 -5.68
CA LEU A 22 -9.34 8.86 -6.58
C LEU A 22 -10.70 8.80 -5.90
N GLY A 23 -10.95 7.82 -5.02
CA GLY A 23 -12.16 7.70 -4.23
C GLY A 23 -12.29 8.85 -3.23
N THR A 24 -11.23 9.16 -2.49
CA THR A 24 -11.17 10.30 -1.55
C THR A 24 -11.27 11.63 -2.31
N PHE A 25 -10.61 11.76 -3.44
CA PHE A 25 -10.67 12.96 -4.28
C PHE A 25 -12.03 13.12 -4.95
N ALA A 26 -12.65 12.04 -5.44
CA ALA A 26 -14.01 12.04 -5.95
C ALA A 26 -15.03 12.32 -4.83
N PHE A 27 -14.79 11.84 -3.61
CA PHE A 27 -15.59 12.16 -2.43
C PHE A 27 -15.45 13.64 -2.04
N ILE A 28 -14.23 14.20 -2.08
CA ILE A 28 -13.98 15.64 -1.87
C ILE A 28 -14.63 16.47 -2.98
N ILE A 29 -14.54 16.05 -4.25
CA ILE A 29 -15.21 16.72 -5.37
C ILE A 29 -16.72 16.59 -5.27
N TRP A 30 -17.24 15.44 -4.83
CA TRP A 30 -18.68 15.22 -4.61
C TRP A 30 -19.18 16.11 -3.45
N LEU A 31 -18.39 16.23 -2.38
CA LEU A 31 -18.64 17.12 -1.24
C LEU A 31 -18.52 18.59 -1.64
N ALA A 32 -17.58 18.93 -2.52
CA ALA A 32 -17.42 20.27 -3.09
C ALA A 32 -18.53 20.60 -4.11
N LYS A 33 -19.01 19.61 -4.87
CA LYS A 33 -20.18 19.71 -5.75
C LYS A 33 -21.51 19.80 -5.00
N PHE A 34 -21.50 19.62 -3.68
CA PHE A 34 -22.62 19.99 -2.83
C PHE A 34 -22.79 21.53 -2.72
N GLN A 35 -21.81 22.32 -3.20
CA GLN A 35 -22.14 23.61 -3.79
C GLN A 35 -22.73 23.35 -5.19
N VAL A 36 -24.05 23.23 -5.22
CA VAL A 36 -24.82 23.19 -6.45
C VAL A 36 -24.45 24.42 -7.27
N ASP A 37 -23.95 24.21 -8.50
CA ASP A 37 -23.78 25.23 -9.56
C ASP A 37 -25.18 25.73 -10.01
N THR A 38 -25.98 26.24 -9.10
CA THR A 38 -27.19 26.98 -9.42
C THR A 38 -26.78 28.43 -9.60
N THR A 39 -26.64 28.84 -10.86
CA THR A 39 -26.55 30.27 -11.20
C THR A 39 -27.89 30.90 -10.82
N PHE A 40 -28.00 31.42 -9.60
CA PHE A 40 -29.23 32.03 -9.14
C PHE A 40 -29.48 33.34 -9.88
N GLN A 41 -30.66 33.49 -10.47
CA GLN A 41 -31.15 34.79 -10.90
C GLN A 41 -31.71 35.50 -9.67
N ARG A 42 -31.07 36.60 -9.28
CA ARG A 42 -31.48 37.41 -8.12
C ARG A 42 -32.54 38.39 -8.57
N TYR A 43 -33.69 38.36 -7.90
CA TYR A 43 -34.81 39.28 -8.12
C TYR A 43 -35.04 40.10 -6.85
N ASP A 44 -35.44 41.36 -7.02
CA ASP A 44 -35.84 42.19 -5.89
C ASP A 44 -37.23 41.73 -5.40
N LEU A 45 -37.24 41.13 -4.21
CA LEU A 45 -38.46 40.70 -3.54
C LEU A 45 -38.81 41.74 -2.47
N LEU A 46 -39.94 42.43 -2.66
CA LEU A 46 -40.44 43.37 -1.66
C LEU A 46 -41.34 42.63 -0.66
N VAL A 47 -40.95 42.65 0.61
CA VAL A 47 -41.80 42.15 1.70
C VAL A 47 -42.85 43.21 2.01
N LEU A 48 -44.12 42.87 1.75
CA LEU A 48 -45.26 43.77 1.94
C LEU A 48 -45.80 43.71 3.37
N ASP A 49 -45.87 42.52 3.96
CA ASP A 49 -46.45 42.28 5.29
C ASP A 49 -45.84 41.02 5.92
N ILE A 50 -45.64 41.05 7.24
CA ILE A 50 -45.23 39.88 8.03
C ILE A 50 -46.24 39.76 9.17
N ARG A 51 -47.00 38.68 9.19
CA ARG A 51 -48.02 38.44 10.21
C ARG A 51 -48.00 36.99 10.69
N LEU A 52 -48.45 36.78 11.92
CA LEU A 52 -48.71 35.45 12.44
C LEU A 52 -50.03 34.94 11.87
N GLU A 53 -50.13 33.65 11.58
CA GLU A 53 -51.38 33.04 11.14
C GLU A 53 -52.39 33.08 12.30
N PRO A 54 -53.60 33.62 12.10
CA PRO A 54 -54.59 33.74 13.17
C PRO A 54 -55.00 32.38 13.77
N ASP A 55 -55.02 31.33 12.95
CA ASP A 55 -55.45 29.98 13.33
C ASP A 55 -54.28 29.09 13.82
N ASP A 56 -53.02 29.48 13.53
CA ASP A 56 -51.80 28.83 14.03
C ASP A 56 -50.71 29.88 14.35
N PRO A 57 -50.70 30.40 15.59
CA PRO A 57 -49.72 31.41 16.01
C PRO A 57 -48.26 30.96 15.97
N GLY A 58 -47.98 29.67 15.74
CA GLY A 58 -46.63 29.14 15.51
C GLY A 58 -46.11 29.42 14.10
N THR A 59 -46.99 29.78 13.18
CA THR A 59 -46.68 29.96 11.75
C THR A 59 -46.66 31.45 11.39
N VAL A 60 -45.56 31.88 10.77
CA VAL A 60 -45.41 33.26 10.25
C VAL A 60 -45.71 33.25 8.75
N ARG A 61 -46.69 34.04 8.33
CA ARG A 61 -46.98 34.28 6.92
C ARG A 61 -46.31 35.58 6.47
N VAL A 62 -45.50 35.47 5.42
CA VAL A 62 -44.84 36.61 4.78
C VAL A 62 -45.52 36.88 3.44
N MET A 63 -46.07 38.07 3.26
CA MET A 63 -46.59 38.53 1.98
C MET A 63 -45.45 39.16 1.18
N VAL A 64 -45.23 38.66 -0.03
CA VAL A 64 -44.14 39.09 -0.90
C VAL A 64 -44.69 39.53 -2.25
N GLU A 65 -44.10 40.58 -2.81
CA GLU A 65 -44.36 41.02 -4.18
C GLU A 65 -43.21 40.56 -5.10
N LEU A 66 -43.58 39.99 -6.25
CA LEU A 66 -42.65 39.49 -7.27
C LEU A 66 -42.98 40.16 -8.60
N GLU A 67 -41.96 40.35 -9.44
CA GLU A 67 -42.14 40.87 -10.80
C GLU A 67 -42.98 39.90 -11.65
N ALA A 68 -43.76 40.46 -12.59
CA ALA A 68 -44.80 39.71 -13.31
C ALA A 68 -44.26 38.66 -14.28
N ASP A 69 -42.99 38.75 -14.67
CA ASP A 69 -42.29 37.86 -15.57
C ASP A 69 -41.59 36.70 -14.85
N VAL A 70 -41.55 36.68 -13.51
CA VAL A 70 -40.98 35.59 -12.71
C VAL A 70 -41.87 34.34 -12.83
N PRO A 71 -41.38 33.22 -13.41
CA PRO A 71 -42.18 32.03 -13.61
C PRO A 71 -42.29 31.21 -12.32
N VAL A 72 -43.30 31.47 -11.49
CA VAL A 72 -43.60 30.67 -10.29
C VAL A 72 -44.56 29.53 -10.64
N LYS A 73 -44.12 28.29 -10.41
CA LYS A 73 -44.87 27.07 -10.71
C LYS A 73 -45.51 26.47 -9.46
N ALA A 74 -46.45 25.55 -9.67
CA ALA A 74 -47.16 24.88 -8.58
C ALA A 74 -46.24 24.05 -7.64
N ASP A 75 -45.08 23.64 -8.13
CA ASP A 75 -44.06 22.87 -7.39
C ASP A 75 -42.93 23.75 -6.84
N THR A 76 -43.08 25.08 -6.88
CA THR A 76 -42.11 25.99 -6.28
C THR A 76 -42.23 25.92 -4.75
N THR A 77 -41.10 25.74 -4.08
CA THR A 77 -40.93 25.82 -2.62
C THR A 77 -40.10 27.06 -2.26
N ALA A 78 -40.27 27.54 -1.03
CA ALA A 78 -39.50 28.63 -0.47
C ALA A 78 -38.67 28.16 0.73
N SER A 79 -37.40 28.55 0.80
CA SER A 79 -36.58 28.37 1.99
C SER A 79 -35.92 29.69 2.40
N LEU A 80 -35.68 29.86 3.71
CA LEU A 80 -34.95 31.03 4.22
C LEU A 80 -33.48 30.66 4.35
N GLU A 81 -32.64 31.20 3.48
CA GLU A 81 -31.23 30.86 3.37
C GLU A 81 -30.33 31.96 3.95
N LEU A 82 -29.10 31.57 4.29
CA LEU A 82 -28.07 32.45 4.83
C LEU A 82 -27.03 32.79 3.74
N GLU A 83 -26.80 34.08 3.50
CA GLU A 83 -25.74 34.56 2.62
C GLU A 83 -24.46 34.85 3.43
N GLY A 84 -23.44 34.02 3.21
CA GLY A 84 -22.11 34.17 3.80
C GLY A 84 -22.05 33.91 5.32
N LEU A 85 -20.86 34.07 5.89
CA LEU A 85 -20.59 33.85 7.32
C LEU A 85 -21.00 35.03 8.22
N THR A 86 -21.28 36.20 7.63
CA THR A 86 -21.67 37.43 8.33
C THR A 86 -23.18 37.55 8.57
N GLY A 87 -23.97 36.60 8.05
CA GLY A 87 -25.36 36.38 8.48
C GLY A 87 -26.44 37.12 7.69
N GLY A 88 -26.22 37.48 6.42
CA GLY A 88 -27.29 37.99 5.56
C GLY A 88 -28.38 36.93 5.36
N ARG A 89 -29.67 37.29 5.30
CA ARG A 89 -30.77 36.35 5.07
C ARG A 89 -31.48 36.67 3.77
N TYR A 90 -31.82 35.66 2.98
CA TYR A 90 -32.60 35.81 1.76
C TYR A 90 -33.62 34.67 1.62
N VAL A 91 -34.70 34.92 0.90
CA VAL A 91 -35.67 33.88 0.55
C VAL A 91 -35.22 33.25 -0.76
N LEU A 92 -34.93 31.97 -0.74
CA LEU A 92 -34.65 31.17 -1.93
C LEU A 92 -35.95 30.53 -2.39
N LEU A 93 -36.31 30.74 -3.66
CA LEU A 93 -37.40 30.02 -4.31
C LEU A 93 -36.79 28.93 -5.20
N GLN A 94 -37.18 27.68 -4.96
CA GLN A 94 -36.65 26.51 -5.66
C GLN A 94 -37.79 25.68 -6.26
N GLY A 95 -37.56 25.06 -7.42
CA GLY A 95 -38.59 24.29 -8.14
C GLY A 95 -38.81 24.80 -9.56
N GLY A 96 -39.99 24.55 -10.13
CA GLY A 96 -40.30 25.00 -11.49
C GLY A 96 -40.05 23.95 -12.57
N THR A 97 -40.46 22.70 -12.34
CA THR A 97 -40.36 21.67 -13.39
C THR A 97 -41.13 22.08 -14.63
N ALA A 98 -40.57 21.83 -15.83
CA ALA A 98 -41.10 22.36 -17.09
C ALA A 98 -42.56 21.94 -17.40
N GLY A 99 -43.04 20.85 -16.78
CA GLY A 99 -44.41 20.35 -16.92
C GLY A 99 -45.41 20.87 -15.87
N ALA A 100 -44.94 21.59 -14.85
CA ALA A 100 -45.82 22.10 -13.79
C ALA A 100 -46.63 23.32 -14.30
N PRO A 101 -47.94 23.40 -13.96
CA PRO A 101 -48.75 24.59 -14.25
C PRO A 101 -48.25 25.81 -13.47
N ASN A 102 -48.53 27.02 -13.95
CA ASN A 102 -48.18 28.22 -13.20
C ASN A 102 -49.06 28.29 -11.94
N LEU A 103 -48.45 28.67 -10.82
CA LEU A 103 -49.15 28.72 -9.54
C LEU A 103 -50.32 29.72 -9.56
N ARG A 104 -50.16 30.84 -10.27
CA ARG A 104 -51.19 31.86 -10.47
C ARG A 104 -52.42 31.37 -11.22
N ASP A 105 -52.26 30.40 -12.14
CA ASP A 105 -53.37 29.89 -12.94
C ASP A 105 -54.25 28.92 -12.12
N LEU A 106 -53.70 28.36 -11.03
CA LEU A 106 -54.41 27.48 -10.11
C LEU A 106 -55.17 28.23 -9.01
N ALA A 107 -54.68 29.42 -8.62
CA ALA A 107 -55.33 30.27 -7.64
C ALA A 107 -56.45 31.06 -8.32
N ALA A 108 -57.69 30.58 -8.24
CA ALA A 108 -58.88 31.11 -8.92
C ALA A 108 -59.33 32.51 -8.42
N GLY A 109 -58.45 33.51 -8.53
CA GLY A 109 -58.67 34.89 -8.08
C GLY A 109 -58.16 35.20 -6.66
N GLU A 110 -57.58 34.22 -5.97
CA GLU A 110 -56.96 34.39 -4.64
C GLU A 110 -55.44 34.59 -4.75
N VAL A 111 -54.82 35.15 -3.71
CA VAL A 111 -53.35 35.27 -3.64
C VAL A 111 -52.77 33.88 -3.39
N PRO A 112 -51.94 33.32 -4.30
CA PRO A 112 -51.37 31.98 -4.13
C PRO A 112 -50.36 31.94 -2.97
N THR A 113 -50.28 30.79 -2.29
CA THR A 113 -49.29 30.53 -1.23
C THR A 113 -48.20 29.59 -1.75
N ILE A 114 -46.94 29.87 -1.42
CA ILE A 114 -45.78 29.01 -1.73
C ILE A 114 -45.42 28.23 -0.45
N GLU A 115 -45.29 26.91 -0.57
CA GLU A 115 -44.93 26.03 0.56
C GLU A 115 -43.47 26.23 0.97
N THR A 116 -43.19 26.14 2.27
CA THR A 116 -41.82 26.32 2.80
C THR A 116 -41.11 25.00 3.07
N GLU A 117 -39.80 24.95 2.80
CA GLU A 117 -38.93 23.83 3.18
C GLU A 117 -37.83 24.26 4.16
N ALA A 118 -37.23 23.28 4.84
CA ALA A 118 -36.16 23.51 5.81
C ALA A 118 -34.91 24.10 5.12
N SER A 119 -34.28 25.09 5.76
CA SER A 119 -33.06 25.71 5.21
C SER A 119 -31.89 24.74 5.11
N SER A 120 -30.95 24.99 4.20
CA SER A 120 -29.77 24.13 4.00
C SER A 120 -28.95 23.93 5.28
N LEU A 121 -28.81 24.99 6.10
CA LEU A 121 -28.14 24.90 7.41
C LEU A 121 -28.93 24.08 8.42
N GLU A 122 -30.25 24.21 8.44
CA GLU A 122 -31.13 23.43 9.31
C GLU A 122 -31.09 21.94 8.96
N GLN A 123 -31.08 21.58 7.67
CA GLN A 123 -30.92 20.19 7.22
C GLN A 123 -29.58 19.60 7.68
N VAL A 124 -28.48 20.38 7.63
CA VAL A 124 -27.18 19.96 8.14
C VAL A 124 -27.21 19.75 9.66
N LEU A 125 -27.78 20.70 10.41
CA LEU A 125 -27.88 20.61 11.87
C LEU A 125 -28.73 19.41 12.32
N GLN A 126 -29.80 19.10 11.58
CA GLN A 126 -30.65 17.93 11.82
C GLN A 126 -29.93 16.59 11.52
N GLY A 127 -28.94 16.58 10.62
CA GLY A 127 -28.14 15.38 10.29
C GLY A 127 -26.96 15.10 11.23
N VAL A 128 -26.57 16.03 12.12
CA VAL A 128 -25.46 15.87 13.06
C VAL A 128 -25.60 14.66 14.00
N PRO A 129 -26.78 14.36 14.59
CA PRO A 129 -26.95 13.23 15.51
C PRO A 129 -26.60 11.87 14.87
N ASP A 130 -26.93 11.68 13.60
CA ASP A 130 -26.66 10.43 12.87
C ASP A 130 -25.16 10.25 12.59
N ALA A 131 -24.45 11.35 12.27
CA ALA A 131 -23.00 11.32 12.11
C ALA A 131 -22.28 10.98 13.43
N VAL A 132 -22.77 11.49 14.56
CA VAL A 132 -22.24 11.17 15.89
C VAL A 132 -22.51 9.70 16.25
N ALA A 133 -23.69 9.17 15.93
CA ALA A 133 -24.01 7.76 16.15
C ALA A 133 -23.11 6.82 15.31
N ALA A 134 -22.83 7.17 14.05
CA ALA A 134 -21.91 6.43 13.18
C ALA A 134 -20.47 6.42 13.73
N LEU A 135 -20.01 7.55 14.29
CA LEU A 135 -18.69 7.66 14.92
C LEU A 135 -18.58 6.81 16.19
N GLN A 136 -19.62 6.76 17.03
CA GLN A 136 -19.64 5.92 18.23
C GLN A 136 -19.59 4.42 17.89
N GLY A 137 -20.30 3.99 16.84
CA GLY A 137 -20.26 2.60 16.36
C GLY A 137 -18.89 2.19 15.81
N THR A 138 -18.15 3.13 15.24
CA THR A 138 -16.80 2.91 14.71
C THR A 138 -15.77 2.81 15.84
N MET A 139 -15.84 3.70 16.84
CA MET A 139 -14.94 3.64 18.01
C MET A 139 -15.09 2.34 18.81
N ALA A 140 -16.32 1.81 18.93
CA ALA A 140 -16.55 0.52 19.60
C ALA A 140 -15.84 -0.66 18.89
N ARG A 141 -15.78 -0.65 17.55
CA ARG A 141 -15.10 -1.69 16.77
C ARG A 141 -13.58 -1.56 16.82
N VAL A 142 -13.05 -0.34 16.88
CA VAL A 142 -11.61 -0.09 17.07
C VAL A 142 -11.16 -0.57 18.46
N ASN A 143 -11.94 -0.32 19.51
CA ASN A 143 -11.61 -0.82 20.87
C ASN A 143 -11.64 -2.35 20.98
N LEU A 144 -12.48 -3.04 20.20
CA LEU A 144 -12.46 -4.51 20.14
C LEU A 144 -11.15 -5.02 19.50
N LEU A 145 -10.68 -4.38 18.43
CA LEU A 145 -9.41 -4.71 17.78
C LEU A 145 -8.19 -4.41 18.67
N LEU A 146 -8.26 -3.34 19.46
CA LEU A 146 -7.20 -2.91 20.38
C LEU A 146 -7.30 -3.51 21.79
N SER A 147 -8.22 -4.44 22.03
CA SER A 147 -8.34 -5.10 23.33
C SER A 147 -7.08 -5.90 23.66
N ASP A 148 -6.69 -5.94 24.94
CA ASP A 148 -5.50 -6.66 25.40
C ASP A 148 -5.50 -8.14 24.98
N THR A 149 -6.68 -8.76 24.88
CA THR A 149 -6.84 -10.14 24.41
C THR A 149 -6.49 -10.26 22.92
N ASN A 150 -7.00 -9.35 22.08
CA ASN A 150 -6.68 -9.36 20.65
C ASN A 150 -5.23 -9.00 20.38
N LEU A 151 -4.66 -8.03 21.10
CA LEU A 151 -3.25 -7.67 20.98
C LEU A 151 -2.34 -8.86 21.32
N ARG A 152 -2.64 -9.61 22.39
CA ARG A 152 -1.89 -10.86 22.71
C ARG A 152 -2.11 -11.97 21.69
N SER A 153 -3.32 -12.13 21.16
CA SER A 153 -3.58 -13.12 20.11
C SER A 153 -2.82 -12.78 18.82
N ILE A 154 -2.73 -11.50 18.47
CA ILE A 154 -1.94 -11.01 17.33
C ILE A 154 -0.45 -11.23 17.60
N GLU A 155 0.05 -10.85 18.77
CA GLU A 155 1.45 -11.05 19.19
C GLU A 155 1.87 -12.52 19.18
N ASN A 156 1.04 -13.41 19.71
CA ASN A 156 1.28 -14.86 19.70
C ASN A 156 1.25 -15.44 18.29
N THR A 157 0.36 -14.93 17.42
CA THR A 157 0.28 -15.35 16.01
C THR A 157 1.53 -14.90 15.27
N LEU A 158 1.94 -13.65 15.44
CA LEU A 158 3.15 -13.10 14.82
C LEU A 158 4.40 -13.85 15.28
N THR A 159 4.52 -14.13 16.58
CA THR A 159 5.63 -14.93 17.15
C THR A 159 5.64 -16.36 16.62
N SER A 160 4.47 -16.99 16.50
CA SER A 160 4.34 -18.35 15.95
C SER A 160 4.70 -18.39 14.46
N VAL A 161 4.29 -17.37 13.70
CA VAL A 161 4.64 -17.20 12.29
C VAL A 161 6.14 -16.96 12.12
N GLU A 162 6.76 -16.11 12.95
CA GLU A 162 8.21 -15.88 12.93
C GLU A 162 8.99 -17.17 13.23
N THR A 163 8.57 -17.93 14.25
CA THR A 163 9.20 -19.19 14.63
C THR A 163 9.10 -20.24 13.51
N LEU A 164 7.92 -20.40 12.89
CA LEU A 164 7.71 -21.27 11.74
C LEU A 164 8.53 -20.82 10.53
N THR A 165 8.57 -19.52 10.26
CA THR A 165 9.29 -18.95 9.11
C THR A 165 10.80 -19.15 9.28
N THR A 166 11.32 -19.01 10.49
CA THR A 166 12.74 -19.22 10.80
C THR A 166 13.10 -20.71 10.70
N ALA A 167 12.27 -21.60 11.24
CA ALA A 167 12.47 -23.05 11.13
C ALA A 167 12.46 -23.56 9.67
N VAL A 168 11.63 -22.96 8.80
CA VAL A 168 11.60 -23.26 7.36
C VAL A 168 12.77 -22.60 6.62
N ALA A 169 13.18 -21.39 7.02
CA ALA A 169 14.31 -20.68 6.42
C ALA A 169 15.65 -21.40 6.69
N ASP A 170 15.86 -21.90 7.92
CA ASP A 170 17.06 -22.62 8.33
C ASP A 170 17.19 -24.00 7.67
N ARG A 171 16.07 -24.58 7.21
CA ARG A 171 16.00 -25.89 6.55
C ARG A 171 15.87 -25.82 5.04
N ARG A 172 16.06 -24.63 4.43
CA ARG A 172 15.93 -24.40 2.98
C ARG A 172 16.76 -25.34 2.13
N GLU A 173 17.97 -25.65 2.56
CA GLU A 173 18.89 -26.53 1.83
C GLU A 173 18.44 -27.99 1.89
N GLU A 174 17.95 -28.47 3.05
CA GLU A 174 17.36 -29.81 3.18
C GLU A 174 16.07 -29.96 2.36
N VAL A 175 15.23 -28.93 2.29
CA VAL A 175 14.01 -28.93 1.46
C VAL A 175 14.35 -28.95 -0.03
N ALA A 176 15.37 -28.21 -0.45
CA ALA A 176 15.86 -28.26 -1.84
C ALA A 176 16.41 -29.65 -2.18
N GLN A 177 17.18 -30.24 -1.27
CA GLN A 177 17.77 -31.56 -1.46
C GLN A 177 16.71 -32.68 -1.52
N LEU A 178 15.65 -32.59 -0.70
CA LEU A 178 14.49 -33.48 -0.78
C LEU A 178 13.77 -33.41 -2.14
N ILE A 179 13.68 -32.22 -2.73
CA ILE A 179 13.07 -32.03 -4.06
C ILE A 179 13.95 -32.65 -5.15
N ASP A 180 15.27 -32.51 -5.04
CA ASP A 180 16.23 -33.13 -5.96
C ASP A 180 16.23 -34.66 -5.83
N ASP A 181 16.20 -35.20 -4.61
CA ASP A 181 16.12 -36.63 -4.34
C ASP A 181 14.80 -37.24 -4.84
N ALA A 182 13.69 -36.52 -4.67
CA ALA A 182 12.39 -36.93 -5.23
C ALA A 182 12.40 -36.93 -6.76
N SER A 183 13.04 -35.94 -7.39
CA SER A 183 13.21 -35.86 -8.85
C SER A 183 14.09 -37.00 -9.37
N GLY A 184 15.18 -37.34 -8.66
CA GLY A 184 16.03 -38.48 -8.97
C GLY A 184 15.29 -39.82 -8.84
N THR A 185 14.46 -39.97 -7.80
CA THR A 185 13.62 -41.17 -7.60
C THR A 185 12.60 -41.33 -8.73
N LEU A 186 11.97 -40.24 -9.18
CA LEU A 186 11.05 -40.24 -10.31
C LEU A 186 11.74 -40.64 -11.62
N ALA A 187 12.96 -40.18 -11.86
CA ALA A 187 13.75 -40.58 -13.02
C ALA A 187 14.05 -42.09 -13.01
N ASN A 188 14.49 -42.62 -11.85
CA ASN A 188 14.76 -44.04 -11.67
C ASN A 188 13.50 -44.91 -11.82
N LEU A 189 12.33 -44.44 -11.36
CA LEU A 189 11.06 -45.14 -11.51
C LEU A 189 10.58 -45.18 -12.97
N ASN A 190 10.78 -44.10 -13.72
CA ASN A 190 10.48 -44.08 -15.15
C ASN A 190 11.38 -45.06 -15.92
N GLU A 191 12.66 -45.11 -15.58
CA GLU A 191 13.62 -46.06 -16.16
C GLU A 191 13.26 -47.52 -15.83
N ALA A 192 12.98 -47.81 -14.55
CA ALA A 192 12.55 -49.14 -14.12
C ALA A 192 11.24 -49.57 -14.80
N SER A 193 10.31 -48.64 -15.02
CA SER A 193 9.05 -48.90 -15.73
C SER A 193 9.28 -49.21 -17.20
N ALA A 194 10.24 -48.54 -17.85
CA ALA A 194 10.63 -48.84 -19.23
C ALA A 194 11.25 -50.24 -19.35
N VAL A 195 12.15 -50.61 -18.42
CA VAL A 195 12.76 -51.94 -18.35
C VAL A 195 11.70 -53.04 -18.11
N ALA A 196 10.74 -52.79 -17.21
CA ALA A 196 9.64 -53.72 -16.96
C ALA A 196 8.75 -53.90 -18.20
N ALA A 197 8.48 -52.81 -18.94
CA ALA A 197 7.71 -52.88 -20.18
C ALA A 197 8.43 -53.67 -21.29
N ASP A 198 9.76 -53.55 -21.37
CA ASP A 198 10.59 -54.34 -22.29
C ASP A 198 10.61 -55.82 -21.90
N LEU A 199 10.82 -56.13 -20.61
CA LEU A 199 10.78 -57.52 -20.11
C LEU A 199 9.43 -58.19 -20.38
N ALA A 200 8.33 -57.44 -20.23
CA ALA A 200 6.99 -57.94 -20.54
C ALA A 200 6.77 -58.20 -22.03
N ARG A 201 7.42 -57.44 -22.94
CA ARG A 201 7.41 -57.73 -24.38
C ARG A 201 8.26 -58.96 -24.71
N ASP A 202 9.49 -59.02 -24.20
CA ASP A 202 10.39 -60.15 -24.44
C ASP A 202 9.81 -61.48 -23.96
N ALA A 203 9.21 -61.49 -22.77
CA ALA A 203 8.51 -62.67 -22.26
C ALA A 203 7.39 -63.10 -23.21
N ARG A 204 6.57 -62.15 -23.69
CA ARG A 204 5.47 -62.44 -24.62
C ARG A 204 5.97 -63.04 -25.94
N ASP A 205 7.07 -62.53 -26.47
CA ASP A 205 7.66 -63.01 -27.73
C ASP A 205 8.27 -64.41 -27.56
N GLN A 206 9.00 -64.66 -26.47
CA GLN A 206 9.53 -65.99 -26.14
C GLN A 206 8.42 -67.02 -25.93
N PHE A 207 7.34 -66.64 -25.26
CA PHE A 207 6.17 -67.51 -25.12
C PHE A 207 5.55 -67.83 -26.48
N GLY A 208 5.36 -66.84 -27.36
CA GLY A 208 4.83 -67.06 -28.71
C GLY A 208 5.68 -68.04 -29.55
N THR A 209 7.01 -67.95 -29.42
CA THR A 209 7.93 -68.89 -30.08
C THR A 209 7.84 -70.29 -29.50
N LEU A 210 7.76 -70.43 -28.17
CA LEU A 210 7.58 -71.71 -27.50
C LEU A 210 6.26 -72.40 -27.89
N THR A 211 5.16 -71.65 -27.95
CA THR A 211 3.86 -72.20 -28.39
C THR A 211 3.92 -72.70 -29.84
N THR A 212 4.62 -71.96 -30.70
CA THR A 212 4.80 -72.34 -32.11
C THR A 212 5.65 -73.61 -32.24
N GLN A 213 6.74 -73.73 -31.49
CA GLN A 213 7.57 -74.93 -31.44
C GLN A 213 6.79 -76.13 -30.90
N THR A 214 6.04 -75.97 -29.82
CA THR A 214 5.22 -77.05 -29.23
C THR A 214 4.15 -77.54 -30.20
N ASN A 215 3.45 -76.65 -30.90
CA ASN A 215 2.50 -77.03 -31.94
C ASN A 215 3.18 -77.82 -33.07
N THR A 216 4.37 -77.38 -33.49
CA THR A 216 5.14 -78.08 -34.53
C THR A 216 5.55 -79.48 -34.07
N THR A 217 5.99 -79.62 -32.82
CA THR A 217 6.37 -80.90 -32.20
C THR A 217 5.15 -81.82 -32.09
N LEU A 218 4.01 -81.33 -31.60
CA LEU A 218 2.76 -82.10 -31.53
C LEU A 218 2.36 -82.66 -32.88
N VAL A 219 2.38 -81.83 -33.93
CA VAL A 219 2.06 -82.28 -35.30
C VAL A 219 3.08 -83.32 -35.80
N SER A 220 4.36 -83.18 -35.46
CA SER A 220 5.39 -84.15 -35.83
C SER A 220 5.24 -85.50 -35.12
N VAL A 221 4.82 -85.49 -33.85
CA VAL A 221 4.49 -86.70 -33.07
C VAL A 221 3.24 -87.37 -33.63
N GLN A 222 2.22 -86.60 -34.00
CA GLN A 222 1.00 -87.11 -34.62
C GLN A 222 1.30 -87.83 -35.94
N ARG A 223 2.13 -87.22 -36.79
CA ARG A 223 2.63 -87.84 -38.04
C ARG A 223 3.53 -89.07 -37.82
N LEU A 224 4.16 -89.21 -36.64
CA LEU A 224 4.94 -90.39 -36.29
C LEU A 224 4.01 -91.52 -35.84
N ALA A 225 3.02 -91.20 -35.01
CA ALA A 225 2.00 -92.14 -34.55
C ALA A 225 1.23 -92.74 -35.73
N GLU A 226 0.78 -91.91 -36.69
CA GLU A 226 0.10 -92.36 -37.92
C GLU A 226 0.97 -93.29 -38.79
N ARG A 227 2.29 -93.12 -38.77
CA ARG A 227 3.23 -93.99 -39.52
C ARG A 227 3.51 -95.31 -38.80
N LEU A 228 3.52 -95.30 -37.47
CA LEU A 228 3.74 -96.49 -36.65
C LEU A 228 2.48 -97.36 -36.55
N GLU A 229 1.28 -96.80 -36.69
CA GLU A 229 0.01 -97.55 -36.74
C GLU A 229 -0.07 -98.53 -37.93
N GLY A 230 0.80 -98.39 -38.93
CA GLY A 230 0.96 -99.34 -40.03
C GLY A 230 1.92 -100.51 -39.78
N GLU A 231 2.68 -100.53 -38.68
CA GLU A 231 3.81 -101.45 -38.47
C GLU A 231 3.94 -101.86 -36.98
N VAL A 232 2.98 -102.64 -36.47
CA VAL A 232 2.94 -103.03 -35.04
C VAL A 232 2.91 -104.53 -34.87
N ASP A 233 3.97 -105.09 -34.26
CA ASP A 233 3.82 -106.31 -33.46
C ASP A 233 4.75 -106.45 -32.24
N THR A 234 5.51 -105.42 -31.79
CA THR A 234 6.35 -105.61 -30.57
C THR A 234 6.79 -104.38 -29.76
N SER A 235 6.22 -103.18 -29.94
CA SER A 235 6.67 -101.99 -29.18
C SER A 235 5.53 -101.09 -28.66
N SER A 236 4.52 -101.67 -27.99
CA SER A 236 3.36 -100.90 -27.48
C SER A 236 3.64 -100.13 -26.17
N ASP A 237 4.48 -100.66 -25.28
CA ASP A 237 4.62 -100.09 -23.92
C ASP A 237 5.45 -98.79 -23.91
N SER A 238 6.58 -98.75 -24.61
CA SER A 238 7.44 -97.56 -24.66
C SER A 238 6.77 -96.37 -25.38
N LEU A 239 5.93 -96.63 -26.39
CA LEU A 239 5.14 -95.59 -27.05
C LEU A 239 4.06 -95.02 -26.13
N ASN A 240 3.35 -95.89 -25.40
CA ASN A 240 2.35 -95.44 -24.43
C ASN A 240 2.98 -94.59 -23.31
N GLN A 241 4.18 -94.94 -22.87
CA GLN A 241 4.94 -94.15 -21.89
C GLN A 241 5.35 -92.78 -22.44
N MET A 242 5.90 -92.70 -23.65
CA MET A 242 6.30 -91.44 -24.29
C MET A 242 5.10 -90.51 -24.55
N ILE A 243 3.96 -91.06 -24.97
CA ILE A 243 2.71 -90.30 -25.12
C ILE A 243 2.22 -89.79 -23.75
N GLY A 244 2.38 -90.58 -22.69
CA GLY A 244 2.07 -90.18 -21.32
C GLY A 244 2.95 -89.01 -20.84
N GLU A 245 4.25 -89.09 -21.07
CA GLU A 245 5.22 -88.05 -20.72
C GLU A 245 4.99 -86.75 -21.51
N LEU A 246 4.69 -86.83 -22.81
CA LEU A 246 4.33 -85.68 -23.64
C LEU A 246 3.03 -85.01 -23.19
N ARG A 247 2.01 -85.79 -22.81
CA ARG A 247 0.78 -85.22 -22.22
C ARG A 247 1.04 -84.57 -20.87
N GLY A 248 1.94 -85.13 -20.06
CA GLY A 248 2.40 -84.54 -18.81
C GLY A 248 3.08 -83.19 -19.03
N ALA A 249 4.03 -83.12 -19.97
CA ALA A 249 4.73 -81.89 -20.34
C ALA A 249 3.78 -80.81 -20.89
N ALA A 250 2.83 -81.20 -21.74
CA ALA A 250 1.82 -80.28 -22.28
C ALA A 250 0.94 -79.66 -21.18
N ARG A 251 0.50 -80.46 -20.20
CA ARG A 251 -0.28 -79.94 -19.05
C ARG A 251 0.53 -79.01 -18.16
N SER A 252 1.80 -79.33 -17.91
CA SER A 252 2.69 -78.43 -17.14
C SER A 252 2.91 -77.10 -17.86
N LEU A 253 3.06 -77.10 -19.18
CA LEU A 253 3.18 -75.88 -19.98
C LEU A 253 1.89 -75.03 -19.93
N ASP A 254 0.72 -75.66 -20.00
CA ASP A 254 -0.57 -74.97 -19.90
C ASP A 254 -0.76 -74.31 -18.52
N ALA A 255 -0.43 -75.05 -17.45
CA ALA A 255 -0.48 -74.52 -16.08
C ALA A 255 0.48 -73.34 -15.91
N MET A 256 1.70 -73.44 -16.43
CA MET A 256 2.70 -72.37 -16.37
C MET A 256 2.28 -71.14 -17.17
N SER A 257 1.61 -71.33 -18.32
CA SER A 257 1.06 -70.23 -19.12
C SER A 257 -0.08 -69.52 -18.40
N ALA A 258 -0.96 -70.27 -17.74
CA ALA A 258 -2.05 -69.71 -16.94
C ALA A 258 -1.51 -68.91 -15.74
N GLU A 259 -0.48 -69.41 -15.06
CA GLU A 259 0.21 -68.74 -13.95
C GLU A 259 0.84 -67.40 -14.39
N VAL A 260 1.56 -67.41 -15.52
CA VAL A 260 2.20 -66.20 -16.07
C VAL A 260 1.15 -65.19 -16.56
N GLN A 261 0.07 -65.63 -17.19
CA GLN A 261 -1.03 -64.73 -17.56
C GLN A 261 -1.72 -64.13 -16.34
N GLY A 262 -1.88 -64.91 -15.26
CA GLY A 262 -2.39 -64.43 -13.98
C GLY A 262 -1.52 -63.32 -13.40
N LEU A 263 -0.20 -63.55 -13.29
CA LEU A 263 0.76 -62.56 -12.79
C LEU A 263 0.81 -61.29 -13.65
N VAL A 264 0.69 -61.42 -14.98
CA VAL A 264 0.65 -60.26 -15.88
C VAL A 264 -0.65 -59.48 -15.73
N GLN A 265 -1.80 -60.15 -15.54
CA GLN A 265 -3.07 -59.46 -15.33
C GLN A 265 -3.14 -58.79 -13.96
N GLU A 266 -2.73 -59.46 -12.88
CA GLU A 266 -2.70 -58.91 -11.52
C GLU A 266 -1.82 -57.67 -11.41
N ASN A 267 -0.69 -57.63 -12.12
CA ASN A 267 0.22 -56.49 -12.04
C ASN A 267 -0.09 -55.37 -13.06
N ARG A 268 -0.92 -55.63 -14.08
CA ARG A 268 -1.21 -54.64 -15.14
C ARG A 268 -1.98 -53.44 -14.61
N GLU A 269 -2.97 -53.66 -13.76
CA GLU A 269 -3.85 -52.61 -13.23
C GLU A 269 -3.10 -51.72 -12.21
N PRO A 270 -2.41 -52.26 -11.18
CA PRO A 270 -1.65 -51.46 -10.23
C PRO A 270 -0.53 -50.62 -10.87
N ILE A 271 0.21 -51.20 -11.83
CA ILE A 271 1.29 -50.47 -12.54
C ILE A 271 0.69 -49.34 -13.38
N ARG A 272 -0.46 -49.57 -14.02
CA ARG A 272 -1.14 -48.55 -14.81
C ARG A 272 -1.69 -47.43 -13.93
N ASP A 273 -2.27 -47.74 -12.77
CA ASP A 273 -2.78 -46.73 -11.84
C ASP A 273 -1.67 -45.89 -11.22
N PHE A 274 -0.58 -46.52 -10.80
CA PHE A 274 0.58 -45.80 -10.28
C PHE A 274 1.20 -44.85 -11.33
N THR A 275 1.35 -45.33 -12.57
CA THR A 275 1.95 -44.52 -13.66
C THR A 275 1.03 -43.43 -14.20
N SER A 276 -0.29 -43.68 -14.25
CA SER A 276 -1.25 -42.71 -14.80
C SER A 276 -1.81 -41.74 -13.76
N THR A 277 -1.92 -42.14 -12.50
CA THR A 277 -2.55 -41.34 -11.44
C THR A 277 -1.54 -40.96 -10.38
N GLY A 278 -0.78 -41.92 -9.86
CA GLY A 278 0.19 -41.68 -8.78
C GLY A 278 1.30 -40.68 -9.15
N LEU A 279 1.88 -40.81 -10.35
CA LEU A 279 2.91 -39.87 -10.83
C LEU A 279 2.36 -38.45 -11.04
N TYR A 280 1.11 -38.32 -11.49
CA TYR A 280 0.47 -37.02 -11.69
C TYR A 280 0.13 -36.34 -10.36
N GLU A 281 -0.40 -37.09 -9.39
CA GLU A 281 -0.65 -36.58 -8.03
C GLU A 281 0.64 -36.12 -7.35
N LEU A 282 1.72 -36.89 -7.49
CA LEU A 282 3.03 -36.52 -6.94
C LEU A 282 3.59 -35.24 -7.58
N ALA A 283 3.46 -35.10 -8.91
CA ALA A 283 3.90 -33.90 -9.62
C ALA A 283 3.10 -32.64 -9.23
N ASN A 284 1.78 -32.79 -8.99
CA ASN A 284 0.94 -31.72 -8.49
C ASN A 284 1.34 -31.30 -7.07
N LEU A 285 1.60 -32.27 -6.19
CA LEU A 285 2.04 -32.00 -4.82
C LEU A 285 3.37 -31.24 -4.77
N LEU A 286 4.32 -31.60 -5.64
CA LEU A 286 5.59 -30.88 -5.77
C LEU A 286 5.40 -29.44 -6.29
N THR A 287 4.43 -29.23 -7.18
CA THR A 287 4.08 -27.91 -7.72
C THR A 287 3.43 -27.03 -6.65
N GLU A 288 2.49 -27.59 -5.88
CA GLU A 288 1.86 -26.92 -4.75
C GLU A 288 2.86 -26.58 -3.64
N ALA A 289 3.79 -27.48 -3.32
CA ALA A 289 4.85 -27.24 -2.36
C ALA A 289 5.76 -26.07 -2.77
N ARG A 290 6.16 -25.98 -4.06
CA ARG A 290 6.93 -24.85 -4.58
C ARG A 290 6.16 -23.52 -4.51
N SER A 291 4.86 -23.55 -4.81
CA SER A 291 3.99 -22.37 -4.70
C SER A 291 3.89 -21.90 -3.25
N LEU A 292 3.76 -22.83 -2.31
CA LEU A 292 3.67 -22.54 -0.88
C LEU A 292 4.97 -21.93 -0.34
N VAL A 293 6.14 -22.47 -0.71
CA VAL A 293 7.45 -21.88 -0.37
C VAL A 293 7.61 -20.47 -0.96
N THR A 294 7.15 -20.26 -2.20
CA THR A 294 7.20 -18.95 -2.86
C THR A 294 6.29 -17.93 -2.19
N ASN A 295 5.10 -18.34 -1.77
CA ASN A 295 4.13 -17.49 -1.06
C ASN A 295 4.58 -17.18 0.38
N LEU A 296 5.17 -18.15 1.09
CA LEU A 296 5.75 -17.92 2.42
C LEU A 296 6.91 -16.91 2.36
N ASN A 297 7.74 -16.95 1.31
CA ASN A 297 8.77 -15.93 1.09
C ASN A 297 8.23 -14.51 0.84
N ARG A 298 7.00 -14.39 0.33
CA ARG A 298 6.35 -13.08 0.12
C ARG A 298 5.79 -12.48 1.41
N VAL A 299 5.33 -13.30 2.35
CA VAL A 299 4.75 -12.84 3.62
C VAL A 299 5.83 -12.39 4.62
N SER A 300 7.07 -12.90 4.50
CA SER A 300 8.17 -12.59 5.43
C SER A 300 8.90 -11.24 5.20
N LEU A 301 8.44 -10.38 4.29
CA LEU A 301 9.17 -9.15 3.89
C LEU A 301 8.40 -7.84 4.16
N GLU A 302 7.50 -7.79 5.15
CA GLU A 302 7.10 -6.51 5.73
C GLU A 302 8.27 -5.93 6.53
N ARG A 303 9.20 -5.29 5.80
CA ARG A 303 10.22 -4.44 6.40
C ARG A 303 9.46 -3.42 7.26
N PRO A 304 9.86 -3.20 8.52
CA PRO A 304 9.14 -2.26 9.38
C PRO A 304 8.98 -0.87 8.72
N PRO A 305 8.06 -0.02 9.18
CA PRO A 305 7.91 1.32 8.60
C PRO A 305 9.20 2.15 8.75
N PRO A 306 9.45 3.13 7.86
CA PRO A 306 10.51 4.11 8.09
C PRO A 306 10.20 4.93 9.35
N GLN A 307 11.25 5.23 10.11
CA GLN A 307 11.15 6.09 11.29
C GLN A 307 11.26 7.55 10.86
N PHE A 308 10.43 8.41 11.46
CA PHE A 308 10.41 9.84 11.19
C PHE A 308 10.94 10.62 12.39
N PHE A 309 11.84 11.57 12.12
CA PHE A 309 12.49 12.39 13.12
C PHE A 309 12.17 13.86 12.87
N ARG A 310 12.08 14.61 13.95
CA ARG A 310 11.95 16.07 13.92
C ARG A 310 12.98 16.67 14.86
N LEU A 311 13.49 17.83 14.49
CA LEU A 311 14.31 18.65 15.36
C LEU A 311 13.43 19.68 16.07
N THR A 312 14.00 20.38 17.02
CA THR A 312 13.30 21.34 17.87
C THR A 312 13.74 22.77 17.59
N PRO A 313 12.83 23.75 17.70
CA PRO A 313 13.19 25.14 17.54
C PRO A 313 14.00 25.60 18.75
N LYS A 314 14.84 26.62 18.57
CA LYS A 314 15.55 27.20 19.69
C LYS A 314 14.57 27.96 20.58
N SER A 315 14.58 27.65 21.88
CA SER A 315 13.72 28.29 22.88
C SER A 315 14.49 29.02 23.99
N THR A 316 15.79 28.78 24.09
CA THR A 316 16.65 29.38 25.14
C THR A 316 17.51 30.49 24.58
N PHE A 317 17.18 31.72 24.99
CA PHE A 317 17.86 32.97 24.63
C PHE A 317 18.19 33.79 25.88
N GLU A 318 19.19 34.64 25.77
CA GLU A 318 19.66 35.51 26.83
C GLU A 318 18.60 36.57 27.21
N PRO A 319 18.39 36.86 28.51
CA PRO A 319 17.35 37.80 28.94
C PRO A 319 17.54 39.26 28.50
N ASP A 320 18.74 39.65 28.11
CA ASP A 320 19.13 41.00 27.72
C ASP A 320 19.07 41.24 26.20
N LEU A 321 18.60 40.25 25.43
CA LEU A 321 18.45 40.36 23.98
C LEU A 321 17.53 41.55 23.62
N GLU A 322 18.03 42.46 22.78
CA GLU A 322 17.31 43.69 22.44
C GLU A 322 15.99 43.39 21.71
N ARG A 323 14.93 44.11 22.08
CA ARG A 323 13.63 44.00 21.41
C ARG A 323 13.57 44.96 20.23
N VAL A 324 13.04 44.48 19.11
CA VAL A 324 12.93 45.21 17.86
C VAL A 324 11.47 45.33 17.39
N ASP A 325 11.15 46.46 16.77
CA ASP A 325 9.79 46.82 16.33
C ASP A 325 9.60 46.75 14.80
N TRP A 326 10.60 46.26 14.07
CA TRP A 326 10.53 46.00 12.64
C TRP A 326 10.09 44.56 12.34
N GLN A 327 9.58 44.35 11.13
CA GLN A 327 9.00 43.07 10.71
C GLN A 327 9.97 42.27 9.83
N LEU A 328 9.97 40.95 9.98
CA LEU A 328 10.87 40.03 9.29
C LEU A 328 10.11 38.96 8.50
N ILE A 329 10.51 38.74 7.25
CA ILE A 329 10.10 37.55 6.48
C ILE A 329 11.28 36.59 6.34
N LEU A 330 11.02 35.30 6.48
CA LEU A 330 11.99 34.23 6.18
C LEU A 330 11.53 33.45 4.96
N GLU A 331 12.37 33.39 3.92
CA GLU A 331 12.22 32.45 2.81
C GLU A 331 12.79 31.07 3.19
N PRO A 332 12.35 29.96 2.56
CA PRO A 332 12.97 28.66 2.78
C PRO A 332 14.44 28.69 2.33
N PRO A 333 15.37 28.07 3.09
CA PRO A 333 16.75 27.94 2.65
C PRO A 333 16.84 27.26 1.28
N ILE A 334 17.74 27.74 0.43
CA ILE A 334 18.08 27.03 -0.81
C ILE A 334 19.05 25.90 -0.44
N ALA A 335 18.78 24.69 -0.92
CA ALA A 335 19.66 23.54 -0.72
C ALA A 335 19.88 22.78 -2.03
N ASN A 336 20.95 22.00 -2.11
CA ASN A 336 21.16 21.09 -3.23
C ASN A 336 20.21 19.88 -3.13
N ALA A 337 20.08 19.08 -4.19
CA ALA A 337 19.19 17.91 -4.20
C ALA A 337 19.58 16.82 -3.18
N ALA A 338 20.83 16.81 -2.71
CA ALA A 338 21.27 15.87 -1.69
C ALA A 338 20.67 16.21 -0.31
N LEU A 339 20.44 17.50 -0.02
CA LEU A 339 19.89 18.01 1.22
C LEU A 339 18.41 18.41 1.11
N ASP A 340 17.91 18.73 -0.09
CA ASP A 340 16.49 19.01 -0.37
C ASP A 340 15.67 17.71 -0.46
N THR A 341 15.65 17.00 0.67
CA THR A 341 15.05 15.68 0.80
C THR A 341 14.56 15.47 2.22
N VAL A 342 13.66 14.50 2.38
CA VAL A 342 13.25 14.01 3.71
C VAL A 342 14.27 13.03 4.29
N ARG A 343 15.27 12.58 3.54
CA ARG A 343 16.23 11.59 4.04
C ARG A 343 17.30 12.24 4.93
N ILE A 344 17.75 11.50 5.95
CA ILE A 344 18.85 11.96 6.81
C ILE A 344 20.17 11.61 6.11
N ALA A 345 20.89 12.64 5.66
CA ALA A 345 22.15 12.50 4.94
C ALA A 345 23.29 12.11 5.89
N LEU A 346 24.21 11.27 5.38
CA LEU A 346 25.45 10.93 6.05
C LEU A 346 26.60 10.86 5.03
N MET A 347 27.82 11.07 5.48
CA MET A 347 29.03 10.97 4.68
C MET A 347 30.06 10.13 5.42
N ARG A 348 30.48 9.03 4.80
CA ARG A 348 31.64 8.23 5.25
C ARG A 348 32.91 8.66 4.54
N GLU A 349 32.76 9.07 3.28
CA GLU A 349 33.83 9.57 2.42
C GLU A 349 33.54 11.03 2.03
N PRO A 350 34.56 11.89 1.87
CA PRO A 350 34.36 13.33 1.60
C PRO A 350 33.61 13.67 0.31
N MET A 351 33.50 12.74 -0.63
CA MET A 351 32.92 12.94 -1.96
C MET A 351 31.67 12.09 -2.21
N GLU A 352 31.18 11.38 -1.19
CA GLU A 352 30.03 10.48 -1.31
C GLU A 352 28.98 10.83 -0.25
N VAL A 353 27.75 11.06 -0.72
CA VAL A 353 26.59 11.29 0.14
C VAL A 353 25.75 10.02 0.17
N GLU A 354 25.57 9.49 1.36
CA GLU A 354 24.70 8.37 1.67
C GLU A 354 23.50 8.85 2.50
N TYR A 355 22.56 7.93 2.76
CA TYR A 355 21.39 8.19 3.59
C TYR A 355 21.17 7.07 4.59
N TYR A 356 20.76 7.41 5.81
CA TYR A 356 20.35 6.39 6.77
C TYR A 356 19.18 5.57 6.23
N ALA A 357 19.32 4.24 6.28
CA ALA A 357 18.28 3.35 5.84
C ALA A 357 17.04 3.50 6.73
N ARG A 358 15.89 3.79 6.11
CA ARG A 358 14.57 3.83 6.77
C ARG A 358 14.48 4.84 7.90
N ALA A 359 15.22 5.93 7.79
CA ALA A 359 15.14 7.08 8.66
C ALA A 359 14.96 8.36 7.82
N ASN A 360 13.91 9.10 8.13
CA ASN A 360 13.58 10.33 7.44
C ASN A 360 13.35 11.45 8.45
N TRP A 361 13.65 12.68 8.05
CA TRP A 361 13.01 13.87 8.58
C TRP A 361 11.50 13.85 8.32
N THR A 362 10.77 14.57 9.15
CA THR A 362 9.32 14.75 9.04
C THR A 362 8.93 15.57 7.81
N ASP A 363 9.79 16.50 7.40
CA ASP A 363 9.67 17.34 6.21
C ASP A 363 10.99 17.39 5.43
N GLN A 364 10.99 17.97 4.23
CA GLN A 364 12.25 18.27 3.53
C GLN A 364 13.13 19.17 4.40
N ALA A 365 14.43 18.89 4.48
CA ALA A 365 15.32 19.59 5.41
C ALA A 365 15.23 21.13 5.31
N PRO A 366 15.15 21.76 4.12
CA PRO A 366 15.03 23.22 4.04
C PRO A 366 13.69 23.74 4.62
N GLN A 367 12.58 23.05 4.37
CA GLN A 367 11.26 23.43 4.90
C GLN A 367 11.20 23.27 6.42
N MET A 368 11.78 22.18 6.93
CA MET A 368 11.94 21.95 8.36
C MET A 368 12.77 23.08 8.98
N VAL A 369 13.97 23.36 8.45
CA VAL A 369 14.84 24.43 8.95
C VAL A 369 14.17 25.80 8.90
N GLN A 370 13.40 26.13 7.85
CA GLN A 370 12.63 27.37 7.79
C GLN A 370 11.65 27.50 8.95
N THR A 371 10.88 26.44 9.20
CA THR A 371 9.91 26.39 10.29
C THR A 371 10.61 26.61 11.64
N LEU A 372 11.72 25.91 11.87
CA LEU A 372 12.50 26.03 13.10
C LEU A 372 13.14 27.41 13.25
N MET A 373 13.57 28.06 12.17
CA MET A 373 14.04 29.44 12.21
C MET A 373 12.94 30.40 12.67
N ILE A 374 11.74 30.33 12.05
CA ILE A 374 10.60 31.19 12.40
C ILE A 374 10.21 31.00 13.87
N GLU A 375 10.00 29.75 14.29
CA GLU A 375 9.64 29.42 15.66
C GLU A 375 10.73 29.87 16.66
N SER A 376 12.02 29.83 16.27
CA SER A 376 13.11 30.34 17.11
C SER A 376 13.04 31.86 17.30
N PHE A 377 12.71 32.62 16.24
CA PHE A 377 12.47 34.06 16.36
C PHE A 377 11.25 34.36 17.24
N GLU A 378 10.15 33.62 17.08
CA GLU A 378 8.95 33.76 17.92
C GLU A 378 9.26 33.44 19.39
N ASN A 379 9.99 32.35 19.64
CA ASN A 379 10.39 31.92 20.98
C ASN A 379 11.31 32.93 21.68
N SER A 380 12.09 33.70 20.93
CA SER A 380 12.90 34.79 21.49
C SER A 380 12.03 35.89 22.13
N ARG A 381 10.81 36.09 21.61
CA ARG A 381 9.88 37.18 21.97
C ARG A 381 10.51 38.58 21.86
N ARG A 382 11.55 38.72 21.03
CA ARG A 382 12.28 39.97 20.83
C ARG A 382 11.94 40.68 19.54
N ILE A 383 11.12 40.12 18.68
CA ILE A 383 10.68 40.75 17.44
C ILE A 383 9.16 40.90 17.45
N VAL A 384 8.65 42.03 16.95
CA VAL A 384 7.21 42.29 16.89
C VAL A 384 6.46 41.34 15.97
N SER A 385 7.07 40.98 14.83
CA SER A 385 6.48 40.08 13.86
C SER A 385 7.55 39.41 13.00
N VAL A 386 7.41 38.10 12.84
CA VAL A 386 8.21 37.27 11.98
C VAL A 386 7.29 36.29 11.26
N GLY A 387 7.59 35.92 10.02
CA GLY A 387 6.77 34.93 9.33
C GLY A 387 7.20 34.59 7.91
N ARG A 388 6.30 33.90 7.20
CA ARG A 388 6.47 33.53 5.80
C ARG A 388 5.95 34.64 4.89
N GLU A 389 6.44 34.68 3.65
CA GLU A 389 6.00 35.68 2.66
C GLU A 389 4.49 35.64 2.39
N SER A 390 3.86 34.46 2.49
CA SER A 390 2.42 34.26 2.29
C SER A 390 1.52 35.03 3.26
N LEU A 391 2.05 35.52 4.38
CA LEU A 391 1.27 36.28 5.38
C LEU A 391 0.99 37.73 4.94
N GLY A 392 1.53 38.18 3.80
CA GLY A 392 1.28 39.53 3.28
C GLY A 392 1.81 40.65 4.19
N LEU A 393 2.77 40.33 5.08
CA LEU A 393 3.40 41.28 5.99
C LEU A 393 4.19 42.33 5.20
N ARG A 394 4.14 43.59 5.65
CA ARG A 394 5.04 44.63 5.14
C ARG A 394 6.36 44.51 5.87
N ALA A 395 7.19 43.56 5.43
CA ALA A 395 8.49 43.33 6.03
C ALA A 395 9.46 44.49 5.76
N ASP A 396 10.23 44.84 6.80
CA ASP A 396 11.37 45.74 6.70
C ASP A 396 12.62 44.99 6.22
N PHE A 397 12.73 43.71 6.62
CA PHE A 397 13.79 42.81 6.21
C PHE A 397 13.28 41.46 5.75
N VAL A 398 13.99 40.85 4.81
CA VAL A 398 13.82 39.47 4.37
C VAL A 398 15.12 38.72 4.62
N ILE A 399 15.04 37.54 5.22
CA ILE A 399 16.16 36.59 5.26
C ILE A 399 16.10 35.69 4.03
N LYS A 400 17.21 35.66 3.30
CA LYS A 400 17.52 34.62 2.32
C LYS A 400 18.63 33.76 2.87
N SER A 401 18.48 32.44 2.82
CA SER A 401 19.48 31.52 3.33
C SER A 401 19.79 30.38 2.37
N GLU A 402 20.96 29.79 2.53
CA GLU A 402 21.45 28.61 1.83
C GLU A 402 21.83 27.55 2.88
N LEU A 403 21.22 26.38 2.82
CA LEU A 403 21.58 25.22 3.65
C LEU A 403 22.66 24.44 2.92
N ARG A 404 23.91 24.61 3.36
CA ARG A 404 25.09 24.07 2.70
C ARG A 404 25.50 22.72 3.25
N GLU A 405 25.47 22.59 4.57
CA GLU A 405 25.80 21.37 5.28
C GLU A 405 24.62 20.99 6.16
N PHE A 406 24.17 19.74 6.05
CA PHE A 406 23.12 19.15 6.88
C PHE A 406 23.24 17.61 6.85
N GLN A 407 24.36 17.09 7.36
CA GLN A 407 24.69 15.66 7.30
C GLN A 407 25.42 15.17 8.57
N ALA A 408 25.43 13.86 8.76
CA ALA A 408 26.30 13.19 9.72
C ALA A 408 27.62 12.78 9.07
N GLU A 409 28.76 13.22 9.59
CA GLU A 409 30.10 12.96 9.05
C GLU A 409 30.83 11.89 9.88
N TYR A 410 31.25 10.80 9.24
CA TYR A 410 31.96 9.66 9.84
C TYR A 410 33.47 9.66 9.53
N PHE A 411 34.06 10.80 9.21
CA PHE A 411 35.45 10.89 8.75
C PHE A 411 36.49 10.46 9.80
N ASP A 412 36.18 10.68 11.08
CA ASP A 412 37.10 10.46 12.20
C ASP A 412 36.84 9.13 12.96
N GLY A 413 35.92 8.29 12.49
CA GLY A 413 35.61 6.99 13.10
C GLY A 413 34.12 6.62 13.11
N PRO A 414 33.73 5.66 13.97
CA PRO A 414 32.36 5.13 13.99
C PRO A 414 31.34 6.07 14.64
N ILE A 415 31.78 7.07 15.41
CA ILE A 415 30.89 8.07 16.03
C ILE A 415 30.93 9.33 15.16
N PRO A 416 29.80 9.76 14.58
CA PRO A 416 29.80 10.87 13.65
C PRO A 416 29.70 12.23 14.33
N TYR A 417 30.04 13.27 13.57
CA TYR A 417 29.65 14.65 13.85
C TYR A 417 28.40 15.01 13.04
N ALA A 418 27.37 15.56 13.67
CA ALA A 418 26.32 16.24 12.94
C ALA A 418 26.84 17.63 12.52
N HIS A 419 26.81 17.91 11.22
CA HIS A 419 27.32 19.15 10.64
C HIS A 419 26.16 19.94 10.05
N VAL A 420 26.00 21.17 10.53
CA VAL A 420 24.99 22.13 10.06
C VAL A 420 25.70 23.42 9.62
N GLY A 421 25.57 23.74 8.34
CA GLY A 421 26.16 24.90 7.69
C GLY A 421 25.08 25.73 7.01
N LEU A 422 24.85 26.94 7.51
CA LEU A 422 23.83 27.87 7.01
C LEU A 422 24.46 29.20 6.64
N ASN A 423 24.33 29.60 5.37
CA ASN A 423 24.71 30.94 4.93
C ASN A 423 23.47 31.82 4.84
N VAL A 424 23.53 33.00 5.43
CA VAL A 424 22.37 33.87 5.61
C VAL A 424 22.67 35.28 5.11
N LYS A 425 21.72 35.84 4.38
CA LYS A 425 21.75 37.21 3.86
C LYS A 425 20.53 37.95 4.39
N LEU A 426 20.77 39.11 4.99
CA LEU A 426 19.72 40.04 5.41
C LEU A 426 19.46 41.03 4.27
N VAL A 427 18.23 41.06 3.79
CA VAL A 427 17.82 41.87 2.64
C VAL A 427 16.86 42.96 3.12
N ARG A 428 17.22 44.22 2.91
CA ARG A 428 16.38 45.37 3.26
C ARG A 428 15.30 45.59 2.20
N MET A 429 14.06 45.78 2.65
CA MET A 429 12.89 46.06 1.82
C MET A 429 12.54 47.56 1.81
N PRO A 430 11.84 48.06 0.75
CA PRO A 430 11.39 47.35 -0.44
C PRO A 430 12.45 47.27 -1.56
N ARG A 431 13.61 47.94 -1.41
CA ARG A 431 14.64 48.02 -2.47
C ARG A 431 15.35 46.70 -2.75
N ARG A 432 15.13 45.66 -1.91
CA ARG A 432 15.74 44.33 -2.00
C ARG A 432 17.27 44.38 -2.02
N GLU A 433 17.83 45.25 -1.19
CA GLU A 433 19.27 45.44 -1.05
C GLU A 433 19.82 44.45 -0.01
N ILE A 434 20.87 43.69 -0.35
CA ILE A 434 21.56 42.86 0.64
C ILE A 434 22.40 43.79 1.51
N VAL A 435 22.03 43.89 2.78
CA VAL A 435 22.64 44.83 3.74
C VAL A 435 23.62 44.16 4.70
N ALA A 436 23.50 42.85 4.89
CA ALA A 436 24.44 42.05 5.68
C ALA A 436 24.43 40.58 5.24
N SER A 437 25.51 39.87 5.53
CA SER A 437 25.64 38.42 5.30
C SER A 437 26.48 37.80 6.41
N GLU A 438 26.13 36.58 6.81
CA GLU A 438 26.82 35.81 7.86
C GLU A 438 26.74 34.31 7.57
N SER A 439 27.70 33.55 8.09
CA SER A 439 27.77 32.09 7.96
C SER A 439 27.76 31.43 9.33
N PHE A 440 26.87 30.46 9.53
CA PHE A 440 26.76 29.66 10.75
C PHE A 440 27.13 28.22 10.44
N ASP A 441 28.33 27.81 10.86
CA ASP A 441 28.91 26.50 10.60
C ASP A 441 29.19 25.82 11.95
N VAL A 442 28.43 24.76 12.24
CA VAL A 442 28.48 24.08 13.54
C VAL A 442 28.60 22.57 13.32
N ARG A 443 29.63 21.98 13.94
CA ARG A 443 29.84 20.53 14.04
C ARG A 443 29.65 20.09 15.48
N PHE A 444 28.77 19.14 15.72
CA PHE A 444 28.49 18.61 17.06
C PHE A 444 28.65 17.08 17.10
N PRO A 445 29.47 16.53 18.02
CA PRO A 445 29.69 15.09 18.10
C PRO A 445 28.45 14.36 18.64
N ALA A 446 28.09 13.23 18.03
CA ALA A 446 27.13 12.31 18.62
C ALA A 446 27.73 11.62 19.86
N GLU A 447 26.88 11.23 20.83
CA GLU A 447 27.35 10.44 21.98
C GLU A 447 27.64 8.98 21.61
N SER A 448 27.00 8.48 20.55
CA SER A 448 27.16 7.12 20.03
C SER A 448 26.84 7.08 18.53
N ASP A 449 27.06 5.94 17.90
CA ASP A 449 26.73 5.67 16.50
C ASP A 449 25.24 5.35 16.26
N THR A 450 24.43 5.33 17.32
CA THR A 450 22.99 5.07 17.21
C THR A 450 22.25 6.25 16.61
N LEU A 451 21.26 5.98 15.76
CA LEU A 451 20.50 7.02 15.06
C LEU A 451 19.85 8.05 16.01
N PRO A 452 19.24 7.69 17.16
CA PRO A 452 18.74 8.69 18.11
C PRO A 452 19.83 9.62 18.66
N SER A 453 21.06 9.11 18.91
CA SER A 453 22.19 9.94 19.32
C SER A 453 22.63 10.90 18.21
N VAL A 454 22.62 10.44 16.96
CA VAL A 454 22.91 11.28 15.78
C VAL A 454 21.87 12.38 15.62
N VAL A 455 20.58 12.05 15.72
CA VAL A 455 19.49 13.04 15.63
C VAL A 455 19.59 14.09 16.74
N ARG A 456 19.96 13.69 17.96
CA ARG A 456 20.22 14.65 19.04
C ARG A 456 21.42 15.56 18.74
N ALA A 457 22.48 15.04 18.12
CA ALA A 457 23.60 15.87 17.68
C ALA A 457 23.19 16.89 16.60
N PHE A 458 22.30 16.50 15.67
CA PHE A 458 21.68 17.44 14.72
C PHE A 458 20.88 18.53 15.43
N ASP A 459 20.09 18.17 16.45
CA ASP A 459 19.29 19.11 17.24
C ASP A 459 20.18 20.14 17.95
N GLU A 460 21.29 19.70 18.55
CA GLU A 460 22.27 20.58 19.20
C GLU A 460 23.00 21.48 18.19
N ALA A 461 23.47 20.91 17.07
CA ALA A 461 24.16 21.66 16.02
C ALA A 461 23.26 22.74 15.42
N LEU A 462 22.05 22.37 15.00
CA LEU A 462 21.08 23.30 14.44
C LEU A 462 20.63 24.32 15.50
N GLY A 463 20.34 23.88 16.72
CA GLY A 463 19.93 24.76 17.81
C GLY A 463 20.97 25.82 18.16
N SER A 464 22.27 25.50 18.04
CA SER A 464 23.38 26.45 18.17
C SER A 464 23.36 27.48 17.03
N SER A 465 23.26 27.01 15.78
CA SER A 465 23.17 27.87 14.58
C SER A 465 21.95 28.79 14.63
N LEU A 466 20.79 28.29 15.05
CA LEU A 466 19.56 29.06 15.19
C LEU A 466 19.67 30.13 16.28
N ARG A 467 20.32 29.84 17.42
CA ARG A 467 20.59 30.85 18.45
C ARG A 467 21.44 31.99 17.88
N ALA A 468 22.57 31.63 17.24
CA ALA A 468 23.48 32.60 16.66
C ALA A 468 22.82 33.45 15.55
N LEU A 469 22.01 32.81 14.69
CA LEU A 469 21.19 33.45 13.67
C LEU A 469 20.28 34.53 14.24
N VAL A 470 19.50 34.20 15.27
CA VAL A 470 18.56 35.13 15.89
C VAL A 470 19.31 36.31 16.50
N HIS A 471 20.40 36.07 17.24
CA HIS A 471 21.22 37.13 17.83
C HIS A 471 21.78 38.08 16.77
N TRP A 472 22.41 37.51 15.74
CA TRP A 472 23.01 38.28 14.66
C TRP A 472 21.95 39.11 13.92
N THR A 473 20.80 38.51 13.61
CA THR A 473 19.74 39.17 12.85
C THR A 473 19.14 40.33 13.64
N LEU A 474 18.81 40.14 14.92
CA LEU A 474 18.20 41.18 15.74
C LEU A 474 19.16 42.37 15.92
N ARG A 475 20.42 42.09 16.26
CA ARG A 475 21.44 43.14 16.46
C ARG A 475 21.73 43.91 15.17
N THR A 476 21.94 43.19 14.07
CA THR A 476 22.31 43.78 12.78
C THR A 476 21.13 44.53 12.16
N GLY A 477 19.94 43.91 12.16
CA GLY A 477 18.71 44.53 11.66
C GLY A 477 18.36 45.80 12.43
N GLN A 478 18.50 45.79 13.76
CA GLN A 478 18.22 46.97 14.59
C GLN A 478 19.16 48.14 14.27
N THR A 479 20.46 47.88 14.15
CA THR A 479 21.45 48.91 13.78
C THR A 479 21.07 49.54 12.43
N LEU A 480 20.78 48.70 11.44
CA LEU A 480 20.42 49.12 10.08
C LEU A 480 19.05 49.80 9.96
N TYR A 481 18.11 49.47 10.86
CA TYR A 481 16.79 50.07 10.91
C TYR A 481 16.85 51.50 11.47
N LEU A 482 17.61 51.71 12.54
CA LEU A 482 17.79 53.03 13.17
C LEU A 482 18.56 54.02 12.28
N GLU A 483 19.52 53.55 11.50
CA GLU A 483 20.21 54.37 10.48
C GLU A 483 19.24 54.96 9.44
N THR A 484 18.19 54.21 9.09
CA THR A 484 17.19 54.64 8.10
C THR A 484 16.15 55.58 8.71
N ALA A 485 15.88 55.45 10.01
CA ALA A 485 14.96 56.34 10.72
C ALA A 485 15.54 57.75 10.98
N THR A 486 16.85 57.92 10.85
CA THR A 486 17.58 59.18 11.11
C THR A 486 18.00 59.90 9.83
N SER A 487 17.87 59.28 8.66
CA SER A 487 18.11 59.84 7.32
C SER A 487 16.81 60.24 6.64
#